data_AF-A0AA47N8X1-F1
#
_entry.id   AF-A0AA47N8X1-F1
#
_cell.length_a   1.000
_cell.length_b   1.000
_cell.length_c   1.000
_cell.angle_alpha   90.00
_cell.angle_beta   90.00
_cell.angle_gamma   90.00
#
_symmetry.space_group_name_H-M   'P 1'
#
loop_
_entity.id
_entity.type
_entity.pdbx_description
1 polymer ?
#
loop_
_entity_poly.entity_id
_entity_poly.type
_entity_poly.pdbx_seq_one_letter_code
_entity_poly.pdbx_strand_id
1 'polypeptide(L)'
;MCSSVGLPTEPFASMGVVRMCTPPPTLPPVPQYGWLLLVYCHDILSRLEDVKARVTSIFGTILKMDSTKRVTRKLAGAAAQTAAWATNVGNEHGQVLMSVLTDTEGSGLLSMAAGLVRRYRDAGVEPPQLLYVDRDCCSSHGTSKAAAAFKEWDKLVVRLDIWHLMRRYASGVNTESHQLYKSFLQQLSLCIFRWDPEDTARLLDAKKRTLEAQGMTFSSDAGVWRHVSRRGHGYPLPSPHAWSGGDGAADR
;
A
#
# COMPACT_ATOMS: atom_id res chain seq x y z
N MET A 1 -39.17 -56.54 -55.71
CA MET A 1 -37.85 -56.02 -55.28
C MET A 1 -37.89 -54.51 -55.41
N CYS A 2 -37.56 -53.82 -54.31
CA CYS A 2 -37.15 -52.41 -54.15
C CYS A 2 -37.62 -51.36 -55.17
N SER A 3 -38.45 -50.40 -54.74
CA SER A 3 -38.03 -49.03 -54.35
C SER A 3 -37.94 -48.10 -55.57
N SER A 4 -38.65 -46.99 -55.64
CA SER A 4 -38.48 -45.86 -54.71
C SER A 4 -39.65 -44.89 -54.87
N VAL A 5 -40.22 -44.52 -53.74
CA VAL A 5 -41.30 -43.53 -53.59
C VAL A 5 -40.71 -42.14 -53.85
N GLY A 6 -41.22 -41.46 -54.87
CA GLY A 6 -40.93 -40.04 -55.09
C GLY A 6 -41.56 -39.22 -53.97
N LEU A 7 -40.73 -38.64 -53.11
CA LEU A 7 -41.15 -37.65 -52.11
C LEU A 7 -41.60 -36.37 -52.83
N PRO A 8 -42.80 -35.83 -52.55
CA PRO A 8 -43.14 -34.50 -53.00
C PRO A 8 -42.32 -33.47 -52.21
N THR A 9 -41.55 -32.66 -52.94
CA THR A 9 -40.89 -31.47 -52.42
C THR A 9 -41.94 -30.40 -52.14
N GLU A 10 -42.50 -30.41 -50.93
CA GLU A 10 -43.23 -29.27 -50.38
C GLU A 10 -42.24 -28.12 -50.19
N PRO A 11 -42.50 -26.90 -50.71
CA PRO A 11 -41.69 -25.75 -50.36
C PRO A 11 -41.92 -25.46 -48.88
N PHE A 12 -40.86 -25.58 -48.08
CA PHE A 12 -40.82 -25.09 -46.71
C PHE A 12 -41.01 -23.56 -46.75
N ALA A 13 -42.27 -23.12 -46.77
CA ALA A 13 -42.61 -21.74 -46.46
C ALA A 13 -42.39 -21.57 -44.96
N SER A 14 -41.15 -21.25 -44.60
CA SER A 14 -40.83 -20.71 -43.28
C SER A 14 -41.60 -19.40 -43.15
N MET A 15 -42.80 -19.46 -42.57
CA MET A 15 -43.45 -18.31 -41.96
C MET A 15 -42.66 -17.98 -40.68
N GLY A 16 -41.42 -17.51 -40.88
CA GLY A 16 -40.66 -16.88 -39.82
C GLY A 16 -41.41 -15.63 -39.40
N VAL A 17 -42.01 -15.65 -38.22
CA VAL A 17 -42.40 -14.42 -37.54
C VAL A 17 -41.11 -13.64 -37.31
N VAL A 18 -40.78 -12.72 -38.21
CA VAL A 18 -39.76 -11.72 -37.99
C VAL A 18 -40.29 -10.85 -36.87
N ARG A 19 -39.92 -11.19 -35.64
CA ARG A 19 -40.15 -10.32 -34.48
C ARG A 19 -39.38 -9.05 -34.79
N MET A 20 -40.10 -8.00 -35.19
CA MET A 20 -39.52 -6.68 -35.42
C MET A 20 -38.94 -6.21 -34.09
N CYS A 21 -37.65 -6.47 -33.87
CA CYS A 21 -36.92 -5.86 -32.78
C CYS A 21 -36.89 -4.37 -33.08
N THR A 22 -37.70 -3.60 -32.36
CA THR A 22 -37.56 -2.14 -32.34
C THR A 22 -36.11 -1.82 -31.99
N PRO A 23 -35.43 -0.93 -32.74
CA PRO A 23 -34.06 -0.57 -32.42
C PRO A 23 -34.00 -0.10 -30.96
N PRO A 24 -32.97 -0.52 -30.20
CA PRO A 24 -32.86 -0.14 -28.81
C PRO A 24 -32.92 1.39 -28.69
N PRO A 25 -33.60 1.93 -27.66
CA PRO A 25 -33.67 3.37 -27.46
C PRO A 25 -32.26 3.95 -27.44
N THR A 26 -32.09 5.11 -28.09
CA THR A 26 -30.80 5.80 -28.14
C THR A 26 -30.30 6.05 -26.73
N LEU A 27 -29.15 5.43 -26.40
CA LEU A 27 -28.53 5.59 -25.10
C LEU A 27 -28.11 7.05 -24.94
N PRO A 28 -28.39 7.68 -23.78
CA PRO A 28 -27.87 9.00 -23.49
C PRO A 28 -26.33 8.97 -23.50
N PRO A 29 -25.67 10.07 -23.88
CA PRO A 29 -24.22 10.13 -23.87
C PRO A 29 -23.70 9.85 -22.46
N VAL A 30 -22.74 8.93 -22.35
CA VAL A 30 -22.10 8.61 -21.08
C VAL A 30 -21.29 9.83 -20.62
N PRO A 31 -21.35 10.21 -19.33
CA PRO A 31 -20.58 11.33 -18.82
C PRO A 31 -19.08 11.18 -19.11
N GLN A 32 -18.47 12.25 -19.60
CA GLN A 32 -17.02 12.27 -19.81
C GLN A 32 -16.27 12.28 -18.46
N TYR A 33 -15.03 11.78 -18.46
CA TYR A 33 -14.20 11.71 -17.25
C TYR A 33 -14.04 13.06 -16.53
N GLY A 34 -14.00 14.17 -17.28
CA GLY A 34 -13.89 15.52 -16.71
C GLY A 34 -15.13 15.90 -15.90
N TRP A 35 -16.32 15.52 -16.34
CA TRP A 35 -17.56 15.74 -15.60
C TRP A 35 -17.59 14.90 -14.31
N LEU A 36 -17.21 13.62 -14.39
CA LEU A 36 -17.11 12.74 -13.23
C LEU A 36 -16.11 13.29 -12.19
N LEU A 37 -14.97 13.83 -12.64
CA LEU A 37 -13.98 14.44 -11.76
C LEU A 37 -14.54 15.70 -11.08
N LEU A 38 -15.27 16.54 -11.82
CA LEU A 38 -15.87 17.74 -11.26
C LEU A 38 -16.95 17.42 -10.22
N VAL A 39 -17.80 16.43 -10.48
CA VAL A 39 -18.79 15.92 -9.51
C VAL A 39 -18.11 15.36 -8.28
N TYR A 40 -17.03 14.58 -8.45
CA TYR A 40 -16.24 14.08 -7.33
C TYR A 40 -15.64 15.22 -6.50
N CYS A 41 -15.04 16.24 -7.14
CA CYS A 41 -14.51 17.40 -6.43
C CYS A 41 -15.61 18.13 -5.65
N HIS A 42 -16.78 18.32 -6.25
CA HIS A 42 -17.91 18.98 -5.59
C HIS A 42 -18.45 18.16 -4.42
N ASP A 43 -18.58 16.84 -4.56
CA ASP A 43 -18.95 15.93 -3.48
C ASP A 43 -17.97 16.04 -2.30
N ILE A 44 -16.66 15.93 -2.57
CA ILE A 44 -15.61 16.04 -1.54
C ILE A 44 -15.65 17.41 -0.84
N LEU A 45 -15.80 18.49 -1.60
CA LEU A 45 -15.89 19.84 -1.03
C LEU A 45 -17.15 20.02 -0.17
N SER A 46 -18.27 19.41 -0.57
CA SER A 46 -19.52 19.49 0.19
C SER A 46 -19.44 18.81 1.56
N ARG A 47 -18.61 17.77 1.70
CA ARG A 47 -18.37 17.03 2.96
C ARG A 47 -16.98 17.28 3.54
N LEU A 48 -16.36 18.42 3.20
CA LEU A 48 -14.97 18.69 3.56
C LEU A 48 -14.76 18.65 5.07
N GLU A 49 -15.70 19.20 5.84
CA GLU A 49 -15.61 19.20 7.31
C GLU A 49 -15.73 17.79 7.89
N ASP A 50 -16.59 16.93 7.35
CA ASP A 50 -16.68 15.52 7.78
C ASP A 50 -15.41 14.74 7.45
N VAL A 51 -14.83 15.00 6.27
CA VAL A 51 -13.57 14.38 5.86
C VAL A 51 -12.43 14.86 6.76
N LYS A 52 -12.35 16.16 7.05
CA LYS A 52 -11.39 16.72 8.00
C LYS A 52 -11.58 16.08 9.37
N ALA A 53 -12.79 16.06 9.90
CA ALA A 53 -13.12 15.47 11.20
C ALA A 53 -12.66 14.02 11.28
N ARG A 54 -12.99 13.21 10.27
CA ARG A 54 -12.58 11.80 10.15
C ARG A 54 -11.06 11.63 10.08
N VAL A 55 -10.34 12.48 9.35
CA VAL A 55 -8.88 12.44 9.33
C VAL A 55 -8.31 12.88 10.68
N THR A 56 -8.90 13.91 11.31
CA THR A 56 -8.47 14.45 12.60
C THR A 56 -8.81 13.58 13.82
N SER A 57 -9.69 12.60 13.65
CA SER A 57 -10.04 11.61 14.68
C SER A 57 -9.15 10.36 14.66
N ILE A 58 -8.17 10.29 13.77
CA ILE A 58 -7.22 9.17 13.68
C ILE A 58 -6.06 9.41 14.65
N PHE A 59 -5.73 8.41 15.45
CA PHE A 59 -4.59 8.45 16.39
C PHE A 59 -3.82 7.14 16.32
N GLY A 60 -2.70 7.08 17.01
CA GLY A 60 -1.85 5.91 17.09
C GLY A 60 -0.91 5.98 18.29
N THR A 61 -0.50 4.81 18.75
CA THR A 61 0.50 4.65 19.82
C THR A 61 1.91 4.57 19.26
N ILE A 62 2.05 4.19 17.98
CA ILE A 62 3.32 4.13 17.26
C ILE A 62 3.17 4.93 15.98
N LEU A 63 4.00 5.95 15.82
CA LEU A 63 4.00 6.80 14.64
C LEU A 63 5.20 6.51 13.75
N LYS A 64 5.02 6.72 12.45
CA LYS A 64 6.09 6.76 11.45
C LYS A 64 6.01 8.07 10.69
N MET A 65 7.12 8.80 10.66
CA MET A 65 7.31 10.03 9.90
C MET A 65 8.30 9.79 8.76
N ASP A 66 7.79 9.76 7.53
CA ASP A 66 8.54 9.49 6.30
C ASP A 66 8.56 10.75 5.42
N SER A 67 9.74 11.14 4.93
CA SER A 67 9.94 12.28 4.05
C SER A 67 10.40 11.82 2.66
N THR A 68 9.52 11.96 1.68
CA THR A 68 9.78 11.55 0.30
C THR A 68 10.10 12.75 -0.59
N LYS A 69 11.23 12.69 -1.29
CA LYS A 69 11.63 13.67 -2.31
C LYS A 69 10.84 13.47 -3.61
N ARG A 70 10.57 14.55 -4.33
CA ARG A 70 9.99 14.58 -5.69
C ARG A 70 8.53 14.16 -5.80
N VAL A 71 7.72 14.42 -4.77
CA VAL A 71 6.25 14.29 -4.90
C VAL A 71 5.68 15.19 -6.02
N THR A 72 6.39 16.26 -6.39
CA THR A 72 6.04 17.18 -7.49
C THR A 72 6.01 16.60 -8.89
N ARG A 73 6.60 15.42 -9.18
CA ARG A 73 6.36 14.81 -10.50
C ARG A 73 4.91 14.38 -10.69
N LYS A 74 4.16 14.21 -9.60
CA LYS A 74 2.75 13.78 -9.62
C LYS A 74 1.77 14.95 -9.46
N LEU A 75 2.24 16.16 -9.13
CA LEU A 75 1.41 17.35 -9.03
C LEU A 75 1.32 18.00 -10.41
N ALA A 76 0.10 18.12 -10.94
CA ALA A 76 -0.20 18.76 -12.22
C ALA A 76 -0.70 20.20 -12.03
N GLY A 77 -0.73 20.99 -13.10
CA GLY A 77 -1.25 22.36 -13.09
C GLY A 77 -0.31 23.37 -12.43
N ALA A 78 -0.88 24.44 -11.86
CA ALA A 78 -0.12 25.57 -11.31
C ALA A 78 0.78 25.22 -10.10
N ALA A 79 0.58 24.04 -9.48
CA ALA A 79 1.39 23.52 -8.39
C ALA A 79 2.47 22.53 -8.85
N ALA A 80 2.68 22.36 -10.16
CA ALA A 80 3.76 21.53 -10.68
C ALA A 80 5.12 22.12 -10.28
N GLN A 81 6.03 21.26 -9.81
CA GLN A 81 7.39 21.64 -9.38
C GLN A 81 7.48 22.63 -8.19
N THR A 82 6.37 23.01 -7.55
CA THR A 82 6.38 23.97 -6.43
C THR A 82 6.68 23.35 -5.06
N ALA A 83 6.47 22.03 -4.88
CA ALA A 83 6.79 21.29 -3.65
C ALA A 83 7.83 20.17 -3.87
N ALA A 84 9.06 20.33 -3.39
CA ALA A 84 10.09 19.30 -3.61
C ALA A 84 9.95 18.08 -2.68
N TRP A 85 9.21 18.22 -1.57
CA TRP A 85 9.12 17.20 -0.52
C TRP A 85 7.70 17.01 0.00
N ALA A 86 7.38 15.77 0.37
CA ALA A 86 6.21 15.45 1.17
C ALA A 86 6.64 14.68 2.40
N THR A 87 6.25 15.16 3.57
CA THR A 87 6.41 14.45 4.83
C THR A 87 5.05 13.93 5.29
N ASN A 88 4.96 12.63 5.50
CA ASN A 88 3.75 11.96 5.96
C ASN A 88 3.98 11.39 7.35
N VAL A 89 3.02 11.58 8.24
CA VAL A 89 2.97 10.93 9.54
C VAL A 89 1.80 9.94 9.53
N GLY A 90 2.10 8.67 9.74
CA GLY A 90 1.10 7.60 9.85
C GLY A 90 1.22 6.81 11.15
N ASN A 91 0.16 6.09 11.51
CA ASN A 91 0.12 5.21 12.69
C ASN A 91 0.46 3.75 12.35
N GLU A 92 0.47 2.90 13.38
CA GLU A 92 0.66 1.45 13.32
C GLU A 92 -0.32 0.71 12.40
N HIS A 93 -1.47 1.32 12.08
CA HIS A 93 -2.51 0.74 11.23
C HIS A 93 -2.39 1.18 9.76
N GLY A 94 -1.34 1.92 9.40
CA GLY A 94 -1.15 2.45 8.05
C GLY A 94 -2.09 3.60 7.69
N GLN A 95 -2.72 4.22 8.69
CA GLN A 95 -3.56 5.40 8.51
C GLN A 95 -2.72 6.66 8.62
N VAL A 96 -2.96 7.64 7.75
CA VAL A 96 -2.23 8.91 7.73
C VAL A 96 -2.89 9.90 8.68
N LEU A 97 -2.10 10.45 9.61
CA LEU A 97 -2.53 11.46 10.57
C LEU A 97 -2.37 12.87 9.99
N MET A 98 -1.26 13.12 9.28
CA MET A 98 -0.94 14.40 8.68
C MET A 98 0.05 14.23 7.53
N SER A 99 -0.13 15.04 6.48
CA SER A 99 0.82 15.19 5.38
C SER A 99 1.16 16.67 5.22
N VAL A 100 2.44 16.98 5.04
CA VAL A 100 2.93 18.34 4.77
C VAL A 100 3.73 18.34 3.48
N LEU A 101 3.42 19.27 2.59
CA LEU A 101 4.14 19.51 1.34
C LEU A 101 5.03 20.73 1.52
N THR A 102 6.32 20.60 1.19
CA THR A 102 7.32 21.64 1.42
C THR A 102 8.25 21.79 0.24
N ASP A 103 8.82 23.00 0.08
CA ASP A 103 9.83 23.33 -0.91
C ASP A 103 11.19 22.68 -0.60
N THR A 104 11.49 22.49 0.69
CA THR A 104 12.75 22.01 1.23
C THR A 104 12.50 20.96 2.30
N GLU A 105 13.44 20.01 2.43
CA GLU A 105 13.31 18.89 3.35
C GLU A 105 13.41 19.39 4.80
N GLY A 106 12.35 19.22 5.59
CA GLY A 106 12.37 19.63 7.00
C GLY A 106 11.75 21.00 7.29
N SER A 107 11.45 21.80 6.26
CA SER A 107 10.69 23.03 6.43
C SER A 107 9.29 22.73 7.00
N GLY A 108 8.78 23.58 7.89
CA GLY A 108 7.45 23.39 8.50
C GLY A 108 7.25 22.18 9.42
N LEU A 109 8.26 21.30 9.60
CA LEU A 109 8.10 20.10 10.46
C LEU A 109 7.90 20.42 11.93
N LEU A 110 8.45 21.54 12.44
CA LEU A 110 8.19 21.97 13.81
C LEU A 110 6.73 22.38 14.01
N SER A 111 6.15 23.11 13.06
CA SER A 111 4.73 23.49 13.10
C SER A 111 3.83 22.26 12.97
N MET A 112 4.20 21.30 12.12
CA MET A 112 3.52 20.02 12.01
C MET A 112 3.56 19.24 13.33
N ALA A 113 4.73 19.12 13.96
CA ALA A 113 4.92 18.43 15.23
C ALA A 113 4.09 19.09 16.34
N ALA A 114 4.17 20.42 16.46
CA ALA A 114 3.37 21.19 17.43
C ALA A 114 1.85 21.00 17.20
N GLY A 115 1.41 20.94 15.93
CA GLY A 115 0.03 20.67 15.57
C GLY A 115 -0.43 19.27 16.00
N LEU A 116 0.40 18.24 15.79
CA LEU A 116 0.12 16.88 16.22
C LEU A 116 0.06 16.75 17.75
N VAL A 117 1.03 17.34 18.46
CA VAL A 117 1.04 17.37 19.93
C VAL A 117 -0.24 18.03 20.44
N ARG A 118 -0.60 19.21 19.90
CA ARG A 118 -1.83 19.91 20.26
C ARG A 118 -3.05 19.02 20.02
N ARG A 119 -3.13 18.36 18.87
CA ARG A 119 -4.27 17.51 18.51
C ARG A 119 -4.46 16.33 19.47
N TYR A 120 -3.39 15.65 19.88
CA TYR A 120 -3.48 14.57 20.88
C TYR A 120 -3.98 15.09 22.22
N ARG A 121 -3.41 16.21 22.69
CA ARG A 121 -3.80 16.86 23.95
C ARG A 121 -5.27 17.29 23.94
N ASP A 122 -5.69 18.01 22.90
CA ASP A 122 -7.04 18.57 22.82
C ASP A 122 -8.11 17.46 22.70
N ALA A 123 -7.75 16.30 22.14
CA ALA A 123 -8.60 15.11 22.09
C ALA A 123 -8.56 14.25 23.37
N GLY A 124 -7.71 14.57 24.34
CA GLY A 124 -7.52 13.74 25.55
C GLY A 124 -6.95 12.34 25.25
N VAL A 125 -6.22 12.19 24.15
CA VAL A 125 -5.60 10.92 23.75
C VAL A 125 -4.17 10.88 24.24
N GLU A 126 -3.78 9.76 24.86
CA GLU A 126 -2.43 9.55 25.36
C GLU A 126 -1.37 9.73 24.25
N PRO A 127 -0.23 10.39 24.54
CA PRO A 127 0.86 10.55 23.60
C PRO A 127 1.36 9.22 23.00
N PRO A 128 1.87 9.22 21.75
CA PRO A 128 2.56 8.08 21.19
C PRO A 128 3.79 7.68 22.02
N GLN A 129 4.04 6.38 22.11
CA GLN A 129 5.19 5.83 22.82
C GLN A 129 6.44 5.75 21.92
N LEU A 130 6.23 5.62 20.61
CA LEU A 130 7.31 5.36 19.65
C LEU A 130 7.11 6.17 18.37
N LEU A 131 8.18 6.79 17.88
CA LEU A 131 8.22 7.49 16.60
C LEU A 131 9.39 6.98 15.75
N TYR A 132 9.07 6.39 14.60
CA TYR A 132 10.05 6.06 13.56
C TYR A 132 10.27 7.25 12.63
N VAL A 133 11.53 7.60 12.37
CA VAL A 133 11.92 8.71 11.49
C VAL A 133 13.06 8.31 10.56
N ASP A 134 13.12 8.90 9.37
CA ASP A 134 14.18 8.61 8.37
C ASP A 134 15.56 9.12 8.78
N ARG A 135 15.61 10.22 9.52
CA ARG A 135 16.82 10.97 9.85
C ARG A 135 16.70 11.68 11.19
N ASP A 136 17.82 12.20 11.68
CA ASP A 136 17.91 12.96 12.94
C ASP A 136 17.35 12.22 14.17
N CYS A 137 17.26 10.89 14.13
CA CYS A 137 16.86 10.05 15.26
C CYS A 137 17.97 9.88 16.30
N CYS A 138 19.23 9.99 15.89
CA CYS A 138 20.41 9.78 16.72
C CYS A 138 21.00 11.13 17.15
N SER A 139 21.57 11.19 18.35
CA SER A 139 22.44 12.28 18.80
C SER A 139 23.63 11.69 19.53
N SER A 140 24.83 12.27 19.33
CA SER A 140 26.02 11.92 20.11
C SER A 140 25.95 12.49 21.53
N HIS A 141 25.20 13.58 21.73
CA HIS A 141 25.01 14.23 23.03
C HIS A 141 23.59 14.81 23.14
N GLY A 142 22.90 14.51 24.25
CA GLY A 142 21.56 15.04 24.51
C GLY A 142 20.46 14.51 23.59
N THR A 143 19.41 15.31 23.42
CA THR A 143 18.19 14.94 22.68
C THR A 143 18.39 15.05 21.16
N SER A 144 17.89 14.07 20.41
CA SER A 144 17.91 14.12 18.95
C SER A 144 17.01 15.23 18.40
N LYS A 145 17.27 15.78 17.21
CA LYS A 145 16.44 16.88 16.67
C LYS A 145 14.98 16.46 16.49
N ALA A 146 14.76 15.20 16.09
CA ALA A 146 13.42 14.63 15.99
C ALA A 146 12.74 14.59 17.37
N ALA A 147 13.41 14.13 18.42
CA ALA A 147 12.84 14.13 19.76
C ALA A 147 12.59 15.56 20.29
N ALA A 148 13.47 16.51 19.98
CA ALA A 148 13.29 17.91 20.36
C ALA A 148 12.05 18.57 19.73
N ALA A 149 11.65 18.14 18.51
CA ALA A 149 10.45 18.61 17.85
C ALA A 149 9.15 18.16 18.57
N PHE A 150 9.21 17.04 19.31
CA PHE A 150 8.08 16.47 20.06
C PHE A 150 8.29 16.51 21.58
N LYS A 151 8.98 17.55 22.08
CA LYS A 151 9.40 17.67 23.50
C LYS A 151 8.29 17.56 24.55
N GLU A 152 7.03 17.81 24.17
CA GLU A 152 5.87 17.69 25.07
C GLU A 152 5.45 16.23 25.30
N TRP A 153 5.94 15.29 24.48
CA TRP A 153 5.76 13.85 24.67
C TRP A 153 6.98 13.28 25.41
N ASP A 154 6.97 13.42 26.73
CA ASP A 154 8.06 13.07 27.66
C ASP A 154 8.54 11.61 27.56
N LYS A 155 7.62 10.68 27.31
CA LYS A 155 7.90 9.24 27.17
C LYS A 155 8.19 8.80 25.74
N LEU A 156 8.23 9.73 24.78
CA LEU A 156 8.40 9.39 23.38
C LEU A 156 9.79 8.81 23.11
N VAL A 157 9.82 7.60 22.57
CA VAL A 157 11.02 6.99 22.07
C VAL A 157 11.15 7.28 20.57
N VAL A 158 12.23 7.92 20.16
CA VAL A 158 12.54 8.10 18.73
C VAL A 158 13.47 6.99 18.24
N ARG A 159 13.13 6.38 17.10
CA ARG A 159 13.90 5.34 16.43
C ARG A 159 14.06 5.64 14.95
N LEU A 160 15.11 5.06 14.37
CA LEU A 160 15.32 5.11 12.93
C LEU A 160 14.31 4.22 12.23
N ASP A 161 13.73 4.69 11.13
CA ASP A 161 12.93 3.88 10.24
C ASP A 161 13.70 2.65 9.76
N ILE A 162 13.00 1.52 9.65
CA ILE A 162 13.60 0.22 9.36
C ILE A 162 14.30 0.16 7.99
N TRP A 163 13.78 0.86 6.98
CA TRP A 163 14.43 0.93 5.67
C TRP A 163 15.74 1.70 5.76
N HIS A 164 15.72 2.83 6.48
CA HIS A 164 16.92 3.62 6.74
C HIS A 164 17.93 2.87 7.61
N LEU A 165 17.47 2.06 8.57
CA LEU A 165 18.32 1.17 9.37
C LEU A 165 19.03 0.14 8.49
N MET A 166 18.30 -0.54 7.61
CA MET A 166 18.88 -1.50 6.67
C MET A 166 19.92 -0.85 5.75
N ARG A 167 19.66 0.36 5.25
CA ARG A 167 20.62 1.12 4.43
C ARG A 167 21.87 1.50 5.23
N ARG A 168 21.73 1.84 6.51
CA ARG A 168 22.89 2.09 7.39
C ARG A 168 23.74 0.85 7.56
N TYR A 169 23.14 -0.33 7.79
CA TYR A 169 23.89 -1.59 7.80
C TYR A 169 24.61 -1.85 6.48
N ALA A 170 23.91 -1.70 5.35
CA ALA A 170 24.51 -1.90 4.03
C ALA A 170 25.71 -0.96 3.81
N SER A 171 25.60 0.31 4.19
CA SER A 171 26.68 1.29 4.03
C SER A 171 27.97 0.96 4.79
N GLY A 172 27.89 0.13 5.84
CA GLY A 172 29.06 -0.35 6.58
C GLY A 172 29.76 -1.55 5.92
N VAL A 173 29.12 -2.22 4.97
CA VAL A 173 29.61 -3.48 4.37
C VAL A 173 29.88 -3.34 2.87
N ASN A 174 29.09 -2.53 2.15
CA ASN A 174 29.21 -2.31 0.72
C ASN A 174 28.67 -0.94 0.28
N THR A 175 28.78 -0.64 -1.02
CA THR A 175 28.19 0.55 -1.65
C THR A 175 26.94 0.17 -2.45
N GLU A 176 26.08 1.15 -2.73
CA GLU A 176 24.86 0.92 -3.53
C GLU A 176 25.13 0.44 -4.95
N SER A 177 26.32 0.74 -5.47
CA SER A 177 26.79 0.29 -6.79
C SER A 177 27.27 -1.17 -6.79
N HIS A 178 27.43 -1.79 -5.62
CA HIS A 178 27.93 -3.16 -5.51
C HIS A 178 26.89 -4.16 -6.02
N GLN A 179 27.32 -5.17 -6.79
CA GLN A 179 26.41 -6.15 -7.42
C GLN A 179 25.58 -6.93 -6.39
N LEU A 180 26.14 -7.19 -5.21
CA LEU A 180 25.45 -7.91 -4.12
C LEU A 180 24.56 -7.01 -3.24
N TYR A 181 24.54 -5.69 -3.44
CA TYR A 181 23.79 -4.75 -2.58
C TYR A 181 22.31 -5.14 -2.43
N LYS A 182 21.66 -5.46 -3.58
CA LYS A 182 20.25 -5.84 -3.60
C LYS A 182 20.01 -7.15 -2.87
N SER A 183 20.81 -8.17 -3.15
CA SER A 183 20.70 -9.49 -2.50
C SER A 183 20.95 -9.38 -1.00
N PHE A 184 21.90 -8.57 -0.57
CA PHE A 184 22.17 -8.31 0.84
C PHE A 184 20.97 -7.67 1.54
N LEU A 185 20.42 -6.58 1.01
CA LEU A 185 19.22 -5.94 1.58
C LEU A 185 18.02 -6.90 1.61
N GLN A 186 17.89 -7.73 0.58
CA GLN A 186 16.85 -8.73 0.50
C GLN A 186 16.93 -9.76 1.63
N GLN A 187 18.12 -10.31 1.87
CA GLN A 187 18.35 -11.27 2.95
C GLN A 187 18.21 -10.60 4.32
N LEU A 188 18.76 -9.40 4.49
CA LEU A 188 18.61 -8.63 5.73
C LEU A 188 17.13 -8.40 6.07
N SER A 189 16.30 -8.09 5.07
CA SER A 189 14.87 -7.95 5.27
C SER A 189 14.21 -9.23 5.74
N LEU A 190 14.58 -10.38 5.16
CA LEU A 190 14.03 -11.67 5.57
C LEU A 190 14.39 -12.03 7.01
N CYS A 191 15.53 -11.55 7.51
CA CYS A 191 15.94 -11.74 8.89
C CYS A 191 15.17 -10.83 9.85
N ILE A 192 14.75 -9.64 9.40
CA ILE A 192 14.08 -8.62 10.22
C ILE A 192 12.57 -8.85 10.25
N PHE A 193 11.94 -9.08 9.10
CA PHE A 193 10.49 -9.17 8.98
C PHE A 193 10.01 -10.61 8.96
N ARG A 194 8.85 -10.83 9.56
CA ARG A 194 8.13 -12.08 9.49
C ARG A 194 6.74 -11.81 8.95
N TRP A 195 6.24 -12.76 8.16
CA TRP A 195 4.87 -12.73 7.70
C TRP A 195 3.95 -13.07 8.88
N ASP A 196 2.89 -12.30 9.01
CA ASP A 196 1.84 -12.64 9.96
C ASP A 196 1.15 -13.94 9.50
N PRO A 197 1.05 -14.97 10.35
CA PRO A 197 0.51 -16.26 9.96
C PRO A 197 -0.99 -16.19 9.62
N GLU A 198 -1.75 -15.28 10.24
CA GLU A 198 -3.18 -15.13 10.00
C GLU A 198 -3.44 -14.47 8.64
N ASP A 199 -2.75 -13.37 8.35
CA ASP A 199 -2.82 -12.71 7.05
C ASP A 199 -2.33 -13.62 5.91
N THR A 200 -1.32 -14.41 6.22
CA THR A 200 -0.79 -15.42 5.30
C THR A 200 -1.83 -16.49 4.97
N ALA A 201 -2.53 -17.02 5.98
CA ALA A 201 -3.61 -17.98 5.77
C ALA A 201 -4.76 -17.38 4.95
N ARG A 202 -5.17 -16.14 5.27
CA ARG A 202 -6.22 -15.42 4.53
C ARG A 202 -5.85 -15.21 3.06
N LEU A 203 -4.59 -14.85 2.79
CA LEU A 203 -4.07 -14.68 1.43
C LEU A 203 -4.14 -16.00 0.65
N LEU A 204 -3.74 -17.11 1.28
CA LEU A 204 -3.79 -18.43 0.68
C LEU A 204 -5.21 -18.87 0.36
N ASP A 205 -6.13 -18.71 1.30
CA ASP A 205 -7.54 -19.04 1.11
C ASP A 205 -8.15 -18.24 -0.04
N ALA A 206 -7.91 -16.93 -0.07
CA ALA A 206 -8.37 -16.06 -1.16
C ALA A 206 -7.79 -16.49 -2.51
N LYS A 207 -6.49 -16.83 -2.53
CA LYS A 207 -5.82 -17.25 -3.74
C LYS A 207 -6.31 -18.63 -4.21
N LYS A 208 -6.54 -19.56 -3.29
CA LYS A 208 -7.08 -20.90 -3.56
C LYS A 208 -8.46 -20.79 -4.22
N ARG A 209 -9.38 -20.00 -3.65
CA ARG A 209 -10.70 -19.75 -4.27
C ARG A 209 -10.61 -19.16 -5.67
N THR A 210 -9.66 -18.25 -5.88
CA THR A 210 -9.42 -17.65 -7.20
C THR A 210 -8.95 -18.70 -8.22
N LEU A 211 -8.06 -19.61 -7.80
CA LEU A 211 -7.54 -20.67 -8.66
C LEU A 211 -8.62 -21.74 -8.94
N GLU A 212 -9.42 -22.10 -7.94
CA GLU A 212 -10.56 -23.01 -8.09
C GLU A 212 -11.58 -22.47 -9.09
N ALA A 213 -11.89 -21.17 -9.04
CA ALA A 213 -12.76 -20.51 -10.03
C ALA A 213 -12.16 -20.50 -11.46
N GLN A 214 -10.84 -20.64 -11.59
CA GLN A 214 -10.13 -20.78 -12.87
C GLN A 214 -9.97 -22.25 -13.30
N GLY A 215 -10.58 -23.20 -12.57
CA GLY A 215 -10.47 -24.64 -12.85
C GLY A 215 -9.15 -25.27 -12.39
N MET A 216 -8.35 -24.58 -11.57
CA MET A 216 -7.09 -25.08 -11.04
C MET A 216 -7.23 -25.45 -9.56
N THR A 217 -7.10 -26.73 -9.25
CA THR A 217 -7.14 -27.25 -7.87
C THR A 217 -5.77 -27.76 -7.43
N PHE A 218 -5.37 -27.47 -6.19
CA PHE A 218 -4.10 -27.91 -5.61
C PHE A 218 -4.36 -28.73 -4.34
N SER A 219 -3.61 -29.82 -4.18
CA SER A 219 -3.68 -30.71 -3.00
C SER A 219 -2.93 -30.15 -1.79
N SER A 220 -2.11 -29.12 -1.96
CA SER A 220 -1.34 -28.49 -0.89
C SER A 220 -1.23 -26.98 -1.09
N ASP A 221 -1.06 -26.28 0.04
CA ASP A 221 -0.84 -24.83 0.05
C ASP A 221 0.42 -24.43 -0.69
N ALA A 222 1.45 -25.29 -0.72
CA ALA A 222 2.65 -25.07 -1.54
C ALA A 222 2.33 -24.94 -3.04
N GLY A 223 1.30 -25.62 -3.53
CA GLY A 223 0.78 -25.46 -4.89
C GLY A 223 0.14 -24.09 -5.11
N VAL A 224 -0.68 -23.64 -4.16
CA VAL A 224 -1.35 -22.32 -4.17
C VAL A 224 -0.32 -21.18 -4.08
N TRP A 225 0.67 -21.33 -3.20
CA TRP A 225 1.75 -20.37 -2.96
C TRP A 225 2.53 -20.00 -4.21
N ARG A 226 2.84 -20.97 -5.08
CA ARG A 226 3.55 -20.71 -6.34
C ARG A 226 2.81 -19.75 -7.27
N HIS A 227 1.51 -19.60 -7.09
CA HIS A 227 0.66 -18.74 -7.91
C HIS A 227 0.41 -17.37 -7.28
N VAL A 228 0.88 -17.14 -6.04
CA VAL A 228 0.88 -15.81 -5.41
C VAL A 228 1.92 -14.96 -6.16
N SER A 229 1.43 -14.15 -7.12
CA SER A 229 2.30 -13.34 -7.98
C SER A 229 2.94 -12.19 -7.22
N ARG A 230 4.25 -12.01 -7.42
CA ARG A 230 5.00 -10.82 -7.02
C ARG A 230 4.71 -9.67 -7.98
N ARG A 231 3.81 -8.76 -7.62
CA ARG A 231 3.78 -7.42 -8.23
C ARG A 231 3.83 -6.39 -7.10
N GLY A 232 5.04 -6.04 -6.69
CA GLY A 232 5.27 -5.06 -5.63
C GLY A 232 6.70 -5.16 -5.12
N HIS A 233 7.32 -4.01 -4.91
CA HIS A 233 8.73 -3.87 -4.55
C HIS A 233 9.15 -4.72 -3.34
N GLY A 234 10.31 -5.37 -3.45
CA GLY A 234 11.28 -5.36 -2.35
C GLY A 234 11.62 -6.66 -1.66
N TYR A 235 10.65 -7.53 -1.33
CA TYR A 235 10.92 -8.61 -0.37
C TYR A 235 10.41 -9.99 -0.80
N PRO A 236 11.22 -11.06 -0.66
CA PRO A 236 10.83 -12.41 -1.01
C PRO A 236 9.90 -13.01 0.06
N LEU A 237 8.92 -13.77 -0.40
CA LEU A 237 8.16 -14.71 0.45
C LEU A 237 9.07 -15.91 0.77
N PRO A 238 9.18 -16.36 2.04
CA PRO A 238 9.80 -17.64 2.33
C PRO A 238 8.95 -18.76 1.73
N SER A 239 9.65 -19.77 1.18
CA SER A 239 9.03 -21.03 0.78
C SER A 239 8.46 -21.74 2.02
N PRO A 240 7.31 -22.42 1.94
CA PRO A 240 6.83 -23.28 3.02
C PRO A 240 7.81 -24.41 3.40
N HIS A 241 8.84 -24.66 2.59
CA HIS A 241 9.91 -25.63 2.86
C HIS A 241 11.18 -25.03 3.50
N ALA A 242 11.19 -23.75 3.90
CA ALA A 242 12.27 -23.22 4.74
C ALA A 242 12.22 -23.77 6.19
N TRP A 243 11.22 -24.62 6.49
CA TRP A 243 10.91 -25.17 7.81
C TRP A 243 10.84 -26.70 7.82
N SER A 244 11.77 -27.37 7.14
CA SER A 244 11.93 -28.83 7.27
C SER A 244 13.40 -29.25 7.20
N GLY A 245 13.98 -29.55 8.37
CA GLY A 245 15.27 -30.22 8.59
C GLY A 245 16.42 -29.25 8.91
N GLY A 246 17.18 -29.41 10.00
CA GLY A 246 17.22 -30.48 10.99
C GLY A 246 18.23 -30.15 12.10
N ASP A 247 18.16 -30.96 13.15
CA ASP A 247 19.12 -31.04 14.25
C ASP A 247 20.57 -31.15 13.74
N GLY A 248 21.50 -30.60 14.52
CA GLY A 248 22.88 -31.06 14.52
C GLY A 248 23.95 -29.98 14.49
N ALA A 249 24.67 -29.90 15.60
CA ALA A 249 26.11 -29.66 15.67
C ALA A 249 26.65 -28.23 15.51
N ALA A 250 27.11 -27.74 16.67
CA ALA A 250 28.52 -27.41 16.92
C ALA A 250 29.05 -26.02 16.54
N ASP A 251 29.51 -25.37 17.61
CA ASP A 251 30.83 -24.76 17.77
C ASP A 251 31.11 -23.34 17.25
N ARG A 252 31.51 -22.54 18.26
CA ARG A 252 32.25 -21.27 18.30
C ARG A 252 31.47 -19.96 18.20
#